data_AF-A0A3C0XZY0-F1
#
_entry.id   AF-A0A3C0XZY0-F1
#
_cell.length_a   1.000
_cell.length_b   1.000
_cell.length_c   1.000
_cell.angle_alpha   90.00
_cell.angle_beta   90.00
_cell.angle_gamma   90.00
#
_symmetry.space_group_name_H-M   'P 1'
#
loop_
_entity.id
_entity.type
_entity.pdbx_description
1 polymer ?
#
loop_
_entity_poly.entity_id
_entity_poly.type
_entity_poly.pdbx_seq_one_letter_code
_entity_poly.pdbx_strand_id
1 'polypeptide(L)' 'AKYGVDMPIVQEVNRVLFENKKPADALVDLMTRDRKSEV' A
#
# COMPACT_ATOMS: atom_id res chain seq x y z
N ALA A 1 2.03 0.70 -13.64
CA ALA A 1 3.38 0.46 -13.09
C ALA A 1 4.43 0.79 -14.14
N LYS A 2 4.98 2.00 -14.13
CA LYS A 2 5.91 2.49 -15.17
C LYS A 2 7.33 1.92 -15.04
N TYR A 3 7.66 1.35 -13.88
CA TYR A 3 9.03 0.93 -13.53
C TYR A 3 9.11 -0.50 -12.96
N GLY A 4 8.01 -1.28 -12.98
CA GLY A 4 7.99 -2.65 -12.43
C GLY A 4 8.24 -2.76 -10.91
N VAL A 5 8.49 -1.64 -10.22
CA VAL A 5 8.69 -1.61 -8.77
C VAL A 5 7.35 -1.69 -8.04
N ASP A 6 7.24 -2.65 -7.14
CA ASP A 6 6.10 -2.80 -6.25
C ASP A 6 6.21 -1.75 -5.12
N MET A 7 5.27 -0.80 -5.05
CA MET A 7 5.29 0.30 -4.07
C MET A 7 4.01 0.30 -3.21
N PRO A 8 3.86 -0.69 -2.33
CA PRO A 8 2.65 -0.90 -1.53
C PRO A 8 2.33 0.28 -0.60
N ILE A 9 3.36 0.89 0.00
CA ILE A 9 3.18 2.03 0.91
C ILE A 9 2.65 3.24 0.15
N VAL A 10 3.25 3.55 -0.99
CA VAL A 10 2.87 4.70 -1.82
C VAL A 10 1.47 4.52 -2.39
N GLN A 11 1.13 3.29 -2.81
CA GLN A 11 -0.22 2.95 -3.26
C GLN A 11 -1.23 3.23 -2.15
N GLU A 12 -0.95 2.76 -0.93
CA GLU A 12 -1.92 2.89 0.15
C GLU A 12 -2.07 4.33 0.66
N VAL A 13 -0.99 5.12 0.66
CA VAL A 13 -1.05 6.56 0.89
C VAL A 13 -1.85 7.27 -0.20
N ASN A 14 -1.70 6.86 -1.47
CA ASN A 14 -2.50 7.41 -2.56
C ASN A 14 -4.01 7.14 -2.35
N ARG A 15 -4.39 5.93 -1.90
CA ARG A 15 -5.79 5.62 -1.59
C ARG A 15 -6.33 6.44 -0.41
N VAL A 16 -5.53 6.70 0.61
CA VAL A 16 -5.94 7.57 1.72
C VAL A 16 -6.16 9.01 1.25
N LEU A 17 -5.26 9.55 0.43
CA LEU A 17 -5.30 10.93 -0.02
C LEU A 17 -6.34 11.20 -1.12
N PHE A 18 -6.56 10.25 -2.03
CA PHE A 18 -7.38 10.44 -3.23
C PHE A 18 -8.65 9.58 -3.27
N GLU A 19 -8.69 8.46 -2.55
CA GLU A 19 -9.83 7.52 -2.56
C GLU A 19 -10.63 7.55 -1.24
N ASN A 20 -10.36 8.51 -0.34
CA ASN A 20 -11.00 8.62 0.98
C ASN A 20 -10.88 7.34 1.85
N LYS A 21 -9.87 6.51 1.58
CA LYS A 21 -9.58 5.34 2.43
C LYS A 21 -9.19 5.81 3.83
N LYS A 22 -9.72 5.17 4.86
CA LYS A 22 -9.36 5.52 6.24
C LYS A 22 -7.90 5.14 6.51
N PRO A 23 -7.12 6.01 7.19
CA PRO A 23 -5.73 5.73 7.53
C PRO A 23 -5.54 4.46 8.36
N ALA A 24 -6.49 4.17 9.25
CA ALA A 24 -6.45 2.97 10.08
C ALA A 24 -6.58 1.68 9.24
N ASP A 25 -7.50 1.66 8.28
CA ASP A 25 -7.71 0.53 7.38
C ASP A 25 -6.50 0.34 6.44
N ALA A 26 -5.93 1.44 5.95
CA ALA A 26 -4.69 1.44 5.18
C ALA A 26 -3.51 0.84 5.97
N LEU A 27 -3.38 1.13 7.26
CA LEU A 27 -2.33 0.57 8.12
C LEU A 27 -2.55 -0.93 8.37
N VAL A 28 -3.79 -1.35 8.64
CA VAL A 28 -4.13 -2.77 8.82
C VAL A 28 -3.81 -3.55 7.55
N ASP A 29 -4.20 -3.03 6.39
CA ASP A 29 -3.89 -3.66 5.10
C ASP A 29 -2.38 -3.74 4.86
N LEU A 30 -1.60 -2.71 5.26
CA LEU A 30 -0.14 -2.72 5.13
C LEU A 30 0.52 -3.76 6.05
N MET A 31 0.01 -3.90 7.27
CA MET A 31 0.55 -4.72 8.35
C MET A 31 0.17 -6.20 8.21
N THR A 32 -1.03 -6.47 7.68
CA THR A 32 -1.55 -7.83 7.44
C THR A 32 -1.19 -8.36 6.06
N ARG A 33 -0.64 -7.51 5.19
CA ARG A 33 -0.13 -7.92 3.88
C ARG A 33 0.94 -9.01 4.02
N ASP A 34 0.82 -10.04 3.18
CA ASP A 34 1.89 -11.02 2.99
C ASP A 34 3.20 -10.31 2.66
N ARG A 35 4.25 -10.63 3.41
CA ARG A 35 5.61 -10.21 3.06
C ARG A 35 5.96 -10.87 1.74
N LYS A 36 5.89 -10.12 0.65
CA LYS A 36 6.51 -10.54 -0.60
C LYS A 36 8.00 -10.65 -0.32
N SER A 37 8.55 -11.86 -0.26
CA SER A 37 9.98 -12.08 -0.21
C SER A 37 10.62 -11.35 -1.39
N GLU A 38 11.39 -10.31 -1.10
CA GLU A 38 12.34 -9.74 -2.05
C GLU A 38 13.48 -10.78 -2.14
N VAL A 39 13.47 -11.58 -3.22
CA VAL A 39 14.64 -12.35 -3.67
C VAL A 39 15.59 -11.46 -4.44
#